data_AF-A0A927Q9W4-F1
#
_entry.id   AF-A0A927Q9W4-F1
#
_cell.length_a   1.000
_cell.length_b   1.000
_cell.length_c   1.000
_cell.angle_alpha   90.00
_cell.angle_beta   90.00
_cell.angle_gamma   90.00
#
_symmetry.space_group_name_H-M   'P 1'
#
loop_
_entity.id
_entity.type
_entity.pdbx_description
1 polymer ?
#
loop_
_entity_poly.entity_id
_entity_poly.type
_entity_poly.pdbx_seq_one_letter_code
_entity_poly.pdbx_strand_id
1 'polypeptide(L)'
;MKILILGATGFIGSEIARKLALQGHQVTGLGRDPQRTKYKLPDMQWVSTDLARMGEPSAWQALVESHDAIVNCAGALQDGLADNLAATQEKSMLALYQAAQAAGGRLIIQISARTAGAASSLPFLATKRRADEALVESGLPYVILRPALVIGRNSHGGTSLLRALASMPRILPLTHADSPVQTVAIGAVAQMVLLALSGSIPPRSDVDLAADEKHTLGSLVLLHRQWLGLPTARIISLPPAIARPVSWLADLAGRLGWRSPLRSTAMQVMSEGVITSARTDARHYGVLLKTAHQTLQASPSGVQDLWFARLYLLKPAIILCLSLFWLLSGLIPLFDLPRASGHFLPFMPSIAAITITVATCVLDMALGLAVLVRPFARRAMLSMLLVTAAYLAGGTVLEPGLWLDPLGPLVKVLPSILLTLVALATLDER
;
A
#
# COMPACT_ATOMS: atom_id res chain seq x y z
N MET A 1 0.16 -18.97 -24.43
CA MET A 1 1.20 -17.92 -24.44
C MET A 1 1.90 -17.86 -23.10
N LYS A 2 3.19 -17.54 -23.09
CA LYS A 2 4.00 -17.22 -21.91
C LYS A 2 3.94 -15.72 -21.66
N ILE A 3 3.51 -15.30 -20.47
CA ILE A 3 3.24 -13.90 -20.16
C ILE A 3 4.02 -13.49 -18.91
N LEU A 4 4.83 -12.44 -19.03
CA LEU A 4 5.52 -11.82 -17.91
C LEU A 4 4.66 -10.70 -17.33
N ILE A 5 4.38 -10.72 -16.03
CA ILE A 5 3.64 -9.65 -15.35
C ILE A 5 4.55 -8.93 -14.35
N LEU A 6 4.81 -7.65 -14.62
CA LEU A 6 5.51 -6.78 -13.70
C LEU A 6 4.53 -6.24 -12.66
N GLY A 7 4.83 -6.39 -11.38
CA GLY A 7 3.89 -6.01 -10.31
C GLY A 7 2.76 -7.02 -10.08
N ALA A 8 2.99 -8.30 -10.39
CA ALA A 8 2.02 -9.39 -10.20
C ALA A 8 1.58 -9.59 -8.73
N THR A 9 2.37 -9.12 -7.76
CA THR A 9 2.03 -9.15 -6.32
C THR A 9 1.08 -8.02 -5.90
N GLY A 10 0.79 -7.06 -6.79
CA GLY A 10 -0.05 -5.90 -6.51
C GLY A 10 -1.54 -6.14 -6.80
N PHE A 11 -2.37 -5.14 -6.47
CA PHE A 11 -3.83 -5.17 -6.66
C PHE A 11 -4.24 -5.54 -8.09
N ILE A 12 -3.83 -4.75 -9.09
CA ILE A 12 -4.20 -4.95 -10.50
C ILE A 12 -3.52 -6.20 -11.07
N GLY A 13 -2.21 -6.33 -10.84
CA GLY A 13 -1.40 -7.43 -11.38
C GLY A 13 -1.86 -8.82 -10.90
N SER A 14 -2.28 -8.96 -9.64
CA SER A 14 -2.75 -10.26 -9.11
C SER A 14 -4.08 -10.69 -9.72
N GLU A 15 -5.01 -9.77 -9.99
CA GLU A 15 -6.28 -10.10 -10.66
C GLU A 15 -6.05 -10.45 -12.13
N ILE A 16 -5.16 -9.73 -12.83
CA ILE A 16 -4.75 -10.07 -14.20
C ILE A 16 -4.11 -11.46 -14.22
N ALA A 17 -3.17 -11.72 -13.32
CA ALA A 17 -2.50 -13.01 -13.22
C ALA A 17 -3.49 -14.16 -13.00
N ARG A 18 -4.45 -13.99 -12.06
CA ARG A 18 -5.51 -14.95 -11.79
C ARG A 18 -6.36 -15.22 -13.04
N LYS A 19 -6.78 -14.17 -13.77
CA LYS A 19 -7.58 -14.34 -14.99
C LYS A 19 -6.79 -15.03 -16.11
N LEU A 20 -5.52 -14.67 -16.29
CA LEU A 20 -4.67 -15.29 -17.30
C LEU A 20 -4.40 -16.76 -17.01
N ALA A 21 -4.16 -17.12 -15.75
CA ALA A 21 -4.01 -18.51 -15.34
C ALA A 21 -5.29 -19.32 -15.63
N LEU A 22 -6.47 -18.76 -15.34
CA LEU A 22 -7.76 -19.41 -15.66
C LEU A 22 -8.02 -19.59 -17.17
N GLN A 23 -7.37 -18.80 -18.01
CA GLN A 23 -7.43 -18.93 -19.48
C GLN A 23 -6.32 -19.86 -20.02
N GLY A 24 -5.57 -20.54 -19.15
CA GLY A 24 -4.53 -21.51 -19.55
C GLY A 24 -3.22 -20.88 -20.03
N HIS A 25 -3.00 -19.58 -19.78
CA HIS A 25 -1.71 -18.96 -20.08
C HIS A 25 -0.65 -19.37 -19.05
N GLN A 26 0.61 -19.46 -19.48
CA GLN A 26 1.75 -19.64 -18.59
C GLN A 26 2.17 -18.28 -18.06
N VAL A 27 1.92 -18.01 -16.78
CA VAL A 27 2.14 -16.69 -16.18
C VAL A 27 3.38 -16.71 -15.29
N THR A 28 4.30 -15.77 -15.57
CA THR A 28 5.45 -15.49 -14.73
C THR A 28 5.26 -14.14 -14.04
N GLY A 29 5.17 -14.14 -12.71
CA GLY A 29 5.08 -12.94 -11.91
C GLY A 29 6.46 -12.42 -11.48
N LEU A 30 6.70 -11.12 -11.67
CA LEU A 30 7.90 -10.45 -11.17
C LEU A 30 7.57 -9.63 -9.90
N GLY A 31 8.35 -9.84 -8.83
CA GLY A 31 8.21 -9.08 -7.58
C GLY A 31 9.42 -9.17 -6.66
N ARG A 32 9.52 -8.23 -5.71
CA ARG A 32 10.67 -8.12 -4.78
C ARG A 32 10.78 -9.30 -3.81
N ASP A 33 9.65 -9.69 -3.22
CA ASP A 33 9.54 -10.84 -2.32
C ASP A 33 8.25 -11.60 -2.65
N PRO A 34 8.32 -12.55 -3.61
CA PRO A 34 7.15 -13.32 -4.01
C PRO A 34 6.85 -14.49 -3.07
N GLN A 35 7.59 -14.70 -1.97
CA GLN A 35 7.45 -15.91 -1.15
C GLN A 35 6.03 -16.13 -0.65
N ARG A 36 5.39 -15.08 -0.10
CA ARG A 36 4.00 -15.17 0.35
C ARG A 36 3.03 -15.42 -0.82
N THR A 37 3.32 -14.84 -1.97
CA THR A 37 2.46 -14.93 -3.15
C THR A 37 2.56 -16.29 -3.84
N LYS A 38 3.71 -16.97 -3.75
CA LYS A 38 3.85 -18.38 -4.18
C LYS A 38 2.84 -19.28 -3.48
N TYR A 39 2.55 -19.06 -2.20
CA TYR A 39 1.50 -19.81 -1.51
C TYR A 39 0.07 -19.44 -1.96
N LYS A 40 -0.16 -18.19 -2.40
CA LYS A 40 -1.47 -17.73 -2.91
C LYS A 40 -1.75 -18.21 -4.34
N LEU A 41 -0.70 -18.34 -5.16
CA LEU A 41 -0.75 -18.67 -6.59
C LEU A 41 0.37 -19.68 -6.91
N PRO A 42 0.21 -20.94 -6.46
CA PRO A 42 1.26 -21.97 -6.56
C PRO A 42 1.55 -22.40 -7.99
N ASP A 43 0.55 -22.29 -8.87
CA ASP A 43 0.65 -22.73 -10.27
C ASP A 43 1.36 -21.70 -11.18
N MET A 44 1.77 -20.56 -10.62
CA MET A 44 2.50 -19.52 -11.34
C MET A 44 4.01 -19.61 -11.14
N GLN A 45 4.75 -19.22 -12.17
CA GLN A 45 6.19 -19.01 -12.04
C GLN A 45 6.48 -17.64 -11.41
N TRP A 46 7.55 -17.55 -10.63
CA TRP A 46 7.88 -16.32 -9.89
C TRP A 46 9.37 -15.96 -10.02
N VAL A 47 9.63 -14.73 -10.43
CA VAL A 47 10.97 -14.14 -10.48
C VAL A 47 11.10 -13.15 -9.33
N SER A 48 12.04 -13.44 -8.42
CA SER A 48 12.35 -12.57 -7.28
C SER A 48 13.39 -11.53 -7.69
N THR A 49 12.95 -10.31 -7.98
CA THR A 49 13.85 -9.20 -8.33
C THR A 49 13.22 -7.85 -8.03
N ASP A 50 14.06 -6.83 -7.90
CA ASP A 50 13.63 -5.44 -7.74
C ASP A 50 13.77 -4.70 -9.06
N LEU A 51 12.64 -4.21 -9.58
CA LEU A 51 12.60 -3.41 -10.82
C LEU A 51 13.53 -2.20 -10.75
N ALA A 52 13.73 -1.60 -9.57
CA ALA A 52 14.64 -0.48 -9.41
C ALA A 52 16.10 -0.84 -9.74
N ARG A 53 16.46 -2.13 -9.75
CA ARG A 53 17.78 -2.64 -10.13
C ARG A 53 17.87 -3.10 -11.58
N MET A 54 16.74 -3.16 -12.29
CA MET A 54 16.66 -3.62 -13.68
C MET A 54 16.71 -2.43 -14.65
N GLY A 55 17.76 -1.61 -14.52
CA GLY A 55 17.92 -0.37 -15.29
C GLY A 55 18.71 -0.53 -16.58
N GLU A 56 19.19 -1.73 -16.90
CA GLU A 56 20.00 -2.01 -18.09
C GLU A 56 19.30 -3.08 -18.96
N PRO A 57 19.36 -3.00 -20.30
CA PRO A 57 18.66 -3.95 -21.18
C PRO A 57 19.07 -5.42 -20.98
N SER A 58 20.34 -5.66 -20.63
CA SER A 58 20.86 -7.01 -20.36
C SER A 58 20.16 -7.69 -19.17
N ALA A 59 19.65 -6.92 -18.20
CA ALA A 59 18.89 -7.46 -17.07
C ALA A 59 17.51 -8.02 -17.51
N TRP A 60 17.02 -7.60 -18.68
CA TRP A 60 15.72 -7.99 -19.21
C TRP A 60 15.79 -9.09 -20.27
N GLN A 61 16.92 -9.24 -20.93
CA GLN A 61 17.09 -10.09 -22.12
C GLN A 61 16.48 -11.49 -21.97
N ALA A 62 16.91 -12.24 -20.94
CA ALA A 62 16.41 -13.60 -20.71
C ALA A 62 14.89 -13.66 -20.45
N LEU A 63 14.33 -12.65 -19.77
CA LEU A 63 12.89 -12.58 -19.50
C LEU A 63 12.11 -12.21 -20.76
N VAL A 64 12.61 -11.28 -21.56
CA VAL A 64 11.97 -10.86 -22.81
C VAL A 64 12.00 -11.98 -23.85
N GLU A 65 13.12 -12.71 -23.97
CA GLU A 65 13.27 -13.82 -24.92
C GLU A 65 12.35 -14.99 -24.58
N SER A 66 12.14 -15.26 -23.29
CA SER A 66 11.35 -16.40 -22.81
C SER A 66 9.82 -16.18 -22.77
N HIS A 67 9.33 -14.96 -23.04
CA HIS A 67 7.92 -14.61 -22.95
C HIS A 67 7.38 -14.00 -24.25
N ASP A 68 6.12 -14.28 -24.55
CA ASP A 68 5.45 -13.81 -25.77
C ASP A 68 4.95 -12.37 -25.63
N ALA A 69 4.52 -12.00 -24.42
CA ALA A 69 3.99 -10.68 -24.09
C ALA A 69 4.34 -10.29 -22.65
N ILE A 70 4.36 -8.97 -22.40
CA ILE A 70 4.73 -8.39 -21.12
C ILE A 70 3.63 -7.44 -20.67
N VAL A 71 3.10 -7.66 -19.48
CA VAL A 71 2.08 -6.81 -18.86
C VAL A 71 2.72 -6.04 -17.72
N ASN A 72 2.84 -4.72 -17.87
CA ASN A 72 3.36 -3.86 -16.83
C ASN A 72 2.23 -3.29 -15.96
N CYS A 73 2.10 -3.84 -14.75
CA CYS A 73 1.23 -3.30 -13.69
C CYS A 73 2.05 -2.65 -12.56
N ALA A 74 3.36 -2.54 -12.72
CA ALA A 74 4.22 -1.98 -11.70
C ALA A 74 4.06 -0.46 -11.64
N GLY A 75 3.96 0.06 -10.42
CA GLY A 75 3.85 1.49 -10.18
C GLY A 75 3.84 1.79 -8.70
N ALA A 76 4.31 2.99 -8.36
CA ALA A 76 4.18 3.57 -7.04
C ALA A 76 3.68 5.01 -7.20
N LEU A 77 2.90 5.49 -6.24
CA LEU A 77 2.32 6.83 -6.29
C LEU A 77 3.32 7.92 -5.89
N GLN A 78 4.34 7.60 -5.08
CA GLN A 78 5.32 8.56 -4.58
C GLN A 78 6.56 7.85 -4.06
N ASP A 79 7.73 8.49 -4.17
CA ASP A 79 9.01 7.98 -3.63
C ASP A 79 8.96 7.75 -2.11
N GLY A 80 9.75 6.81 -1.61
CA GLY A 80 9.93 6.55 -0.19
C GLY A 80 11.10 5.61 0.07
N LEU A 81 11.29 5.17 1.31
CA LEU A 81 12.41 4.29 1.66
C LEU A 81 12.49 3.02 0.79
N ALA A 82 11.34 2.53 0.35
CA ALA A 82 11.23 1.30 -0.42
C ALA A 82 10.90 1.52 -1.90
N ASP A 83 10.65 2.75 -2.36
CA ASP A 83 10.13 3.00 -3.70
C ASP A 83 10.89 4.17 -4.35
N ASN A 84 11.44 3.94 -5.55
CA ASN A 84 12.10 4.95 -6.39
C ASN A 84 11.39 4.99 -7.75
N LEU A 85 10.65 6.07 -7.99
CA LEU A 85 9.80 6.26 -9.18
C LEU A 85 10.66 6.33 -10.44
N ALA A 86 11.72 7.13 -10.46
CA ALA A 86 12.58 7.28 -11.63
C ALA A 86 13.25 5.94 -12.01
N ALA A 87 13.72 5.18 -11.02
CA ALA A 87 14.31 3.88 -11.27
C ALA A 87 13.26 2.86 -11.79
N THR A 88 12.09 2.80 -11.14
CA THR A 88 11.10 1.73 -11.39
C THR A 88 10.16 2.03 -12.57
N GLN A 89 9.66 3.26 -12.68
CA GLN A 89 8.64 3.63 -13.67
C GLN A 89 9.23 4.17 -14.96
N GLU A 90 10.47 4.65 -14.93
CA GLU A 90 11.14 5.21 -16.12
C GLU A 90 12.36 4.36 -16.50
N LYS A 91 13.49 4.45 -15.77
CA LYS A 91 14.76 3.83 -16.18
C LYS A 91 14.58 2.34 -16.52
N SER A 92 13.91 1.61 -15.64
CA SER A 92 13.68 0.17 -15.83
C SER A 92 12.77 -0.14 -17.02
N MET A 93 11.78 0.71 -17.31
CA MET A 93 10.88 0.53 -18.44
C MET A 93 11.57 0.86 -19.76
N LEU A 94 12.37 1.93 -19.81
CA LEU A 94 13.19 2.26 -20.98
C LEU A 94 14.15 1.11 -21.34
N ALA A 95 14.82 0.54 -20.33
CA ALA A 95 15.69 -0.63 -20.51
C ALA A 95 14.92 -1.87 -21.01
N LEU A 96 13.72 -2.11 -20.48
CA LEU A 96 12.83 -3.17 -20.95
C LEU A 96 12.46 -2.99 -22.42
N TYR A 97 12.12 -1.77 -22.85
CA TYR A 97 11.72 -1.51 -24.24
C TYR A 97 12.90 -1.75 -25.20
N GLN A 98 14.10 -1.31 -24.83
CA GLN A 98 15.31 -1.59 -25.60
C GLN A 98 15.56 -3.11 -25.75
N ALA A 99 15.42 -3.87 -24.65
CA ALA A 99 15.54 -5.32 -24.71
C ALA A 99 14.44 -5.98 -25.56
N ALA A 100 13.20 -5.50 -25.47
CA ALA A 100 12.07 -5.97 -26.27
C ALA A 100 12.25 -5.69 -27.78
N GLN A 101 12.85 -4.55 -28.14
CA GLN A 101 13.21 -4.24 -29.52
C GLN A 101 14.27 -5.22 -30.03
N ALA A 102 15.33 -5.44 -29.24
CA ALA A 102 16.41 -6.36 -29.60
C ALA A 102 15.95 -7.82 -29.76
N ALA A 103 14.92 -8.24 -29.01
CA ALA A 103 14.37 -9.60 -29.07
C ALA A 103 13.28 -9.80 -30.15
N GLY A 104 13.19 -8.91 -31.14
CA GLY A 104 12.27 -9.05 -32.28
C GLY A 104 10.85 -8.50 -32.06
N GLY A 105 10.63 -7.68 -31.02
CA GLY A 105 9.37 -6.96 -30.79
C GLY A 105 8.34 -7.76 -30.00
N ARG A 106 8.36 -7.63 -28.67
CA ARG A 106 7.33 -8.21 -27.78
C ARG A 106 6.17 -7.25 -27.55
N LEU A 107 4.95 -7.77 -27.48
CA LEU A 107 3.77 -6.99 -27.11
C LEU A 107 3.90 -6.49 -25.67
N ILE A 108 3.84 -5.17 -25.48
CA ILE A 108 3.84 -4.53 -24.16
C ILE A 108 2.45 -4.00 -23.84
N ILE A 109 1.83 -4.52 -22.78
CA ILE A 109 0.57 -3.99 -22.25
C ILE A 109 0.90 -3.15 -21.02
N GLN A 110 0.72 -1.85 -21.13
CA GLN A 110 1.11 -0.86 -20.13
C GLN A 110 -0.10 -0.37 -19.33
N ILE A 111 -0.12 -0.59 -18.02
CA ILE A 111 -1.12 0.03 -17.14
C ILE A 111 -0.62 1.42 -16.69
N SER A 112 -1.15 2.46 -17.32
CA SER A 112 -0.81 3.85 -17.02
C SER A 112 -1.93 4.57 -16.25
N ALA A 113 -1.96 5.89 -16.32
CA ALA A 113 -2.98 6.75 -15.72
C ALA A 113 -3.19 7.99 -16.62
N ARG A 114 -4.11 8.87 -16.24
CA ARG A 114 -4.17 10.23 -16.82
C ARG A 114 -2.93 11.00 -16.38
N THR A 115 -2.06 11.33 -17.33
CA THR A 115 -0.80 12.04 -17.08
C THR A 115 -0.82 13.53 -17.48
N ALA A 116 -1.88 13.97 -18.14
CA ALA A 116 -2.12 15.38 -18.47
C ALA A 116 -2.95 16.07 -17.37
N GLY A 117 -2.85 17.39 -17.27
CA GLY A 117 -3.53 18.21 -16.24
C GLY A 117 -2.54 19.08 -15.45
N ALA A 118 -3.04 19.80 -14.44
CA ALA A 118 -2.19 20.68 -13.63
C ALA A 118 -1.21 19.88 -12.74
N ALA A 119 -1.52 18.61 -12.46
CA ALA A 119 -0.69 17.68 -11.69
C ALA A 119 0.36 16.97 -12.56
N SER A 120 0.40 17.23 -13.87
CA SER A 120 1.27 16.54 -14.84
C SER A 120 2.78 16.68 -14.56
N SER A 121 3.18 17.70 -13.80
CA SER A 121 4.55 17.94 -13.35
C SER A 121 4.93 17.14 -12.10
N LEU A 122 3.97 16.54 -11.39
CA LEU A 122 4.25 15.67 -10.25
C LEU A 122 5.14 14.50 -10.71
N PRO A 123 6.21 14.15 -9.96
CA PRO A 123 7.13 13.09 -10.36
C PRO A 123 6.46 11.78 -10.74
N PHE A 124 5.38 11.40 -10.05
CA PHE A 124 4.56 10.23 -10.36
C PHE A 124 3.98 10.25 -11.78
N LEU A 125 3.31 11.34 -12.16
CA LEU A 125 2.70 11.47 -13.49
C LEU A 125 3.74 11.76 -14.57
N ALA A 126 4.79 12.52 -14.25
CA ALA A 126 5.86 12.84 -15.17
C ALA A 126 6.71 11.62 -15.54
N THR A 127 7.01 10.73 -14.61
CA THR A 127 7.73 9.46 -14.89
C THR A 127 6.88 8.50 -15.72
N LYS A 128 5.59 8.33 -15.39
CA LYS A 128 4.66 7.54 -16.22
C LYS A 128 4.53 8.08 -17.63
N ARG A 129 4.39 9.40 -17.79
CA ARG A 129 4.30 10.05 -19.10
C ARG A 129 5.52 9.78 -19.97
N ARG A 130 6.73 9.98 -19.43
CA ARG A 130 7.98 9.72 -20.15
C ARG A 130 8.13 8.25 -20.55
N ALA A 131 7.71 7.32 -19.69
CA ALA A 131 7.71 5.90 -20.02
C ALA A 131 6.65 5.53 -21.08
N ASP A 132 5.48 6.17 -21.06
CA ASP A 132 4.46 5.99 -22.10
C ASP A 132 4.96 6.55 -23.44
N GLU A 133 5.54 7.76 -23.45
CA GLU A 133 6.13 8.42 -24.63
C GLU A 133 7.27 7.55 -25.22
N ALA A 134 8.20 7.08 -24.38
CA ALA A 134 9.27 6.18 -24.82
C ALA A 134 8.74 4.85 -25.39
N LEU A 135 7.65 4.31 -24.84
CA LEU A 135 7.02 3.10 -25.39
C LEU A 135 6.44 3.38 -26.79
N VAL A 136 5.78 4.52 -26.97
CA VAL A 136 5.25 4.95 -28.27
C VAL A 136 6.38 5.11 -29.30
N GLU A 137 7.45 5.81 -28.92
CA GLU A 137 8.61 6.08 -29.77
C GLU A 137 9.43 4.84 -30.09
N SER A 138 9.42 3.81 -29.22
CA SER A 138 10.13 2.55 -29.45
C SER A 138 9.65 1.78 -30.70
N GLY A 139 8.45 2.07 -31.20
CA GLY A 139 7.85 1.34 -32.32
C GLY A 139 7.43 -0.10 -32.01
N LEU A 140 7.58 -0.56 -30.76
CA LEU A 140 7.09 -1.87 -30.32
C LEU A 140 5.57 -1.99 -30.50
N PRO A 141 5.04 -3.21 -30.66
CA PRO A 141 3.62 -3.43 -30.49
C PRO A 141 3.26 -3.17 -29.02
N TYR A 142 2.32 -2.26 -28.76
CA TYR A 142 1.87 -1.95 -27.40
C TYR A 142 0.36 -1.78 -27.28
N VAL A 143 -0.17 -1.89 -26.07
CA VAL A 143 -1.48 -1.37 -25.70
C VAL A 143 -1.33 -0.62 -24.37
N ILE A 144 -1.60 0.69 -24.37
CA ILE A 144 -1.62 1.50 -23.15
C ILE A 144 -3.05 1.53 -22.64
N LEU A 145 -3.25 1.10 -21.40
CA LEU A 145 -4.53 1.13 -20.71
C LEU A 145 -4.46 2.18 -19.59
N ARG A 146 -5.38 3.15 -19.62
CA ARG A 146 -5.46 4.27 -18.67
C ARG A 146 -6.70 4.14 -17.79
N PRO A 147 -6.67 3.30 -16.74
CA PRO A 147 -7.78 3.25 -15.79
C PRO A 147 -7.93 4.55 -15.01
N ALA A 148 -9.19 4.92 -14.77
CA ALA A 148 -9.56 5.87 -13.72
C ALA A 148 -9.38 5.22 -12.32
N LEU A 149 -10.20 5.58 -11.33
CA LEU A 149 -10.10 4.95 -10.02
C LEU A 149 -10.55 3.48 -10.09
N VAL A 150 -9.62 2.55 -9.89
CA VAL A 150 -9.91 1.11 -9.94
C VAL A 150 -10.57 0.63 -8.64
N ILE A 151 -11.79 0.10 -8.75
CA ILE A 151 -12.53 -0.49 -7.63
C ILE A 151 -12.43 -2.01 -7.65
N GLY A 152 -12.17 -2.60 -6.48
CA GLY A 152 -12.15 -4.05 -6.28
C GLY A 152 -11.87 -4.42 -4.81
N ARG A 153 -12.22 -5.64 -4.40
CA ARG A 153 -12.17 -6.06 -2.98
C ARG A 153 -10.78 -5.96 -2.36
N ASN A 154 -9.77 -6.40 -3.10
CA ASN A 154 -8.37 -6.45 -2.66
C ASN A 154 -7.61 -5.15 -2.95
N SER A 155 -8.31 -4.02 -3.02
CA SER A 155 -7.71 -2.74 -3.40
C SER A 155 -6.66 -2.25 -2.38
N HIS A 156 -5.71 -1.47 -2.87
CA HIS A 156 -4.76 -0.70 -2.06
C HIS A 156 -4.85 0.78 -2.42
N GLY A 157 -4.21 1.64 -1.62
CA GLY A 157 -4.17 3.08 -1.89
C GLY A 157 -5.55 3.74 -1.85
N GLY A 158 -5.88 4.51 -2.89
CA GLY A 158 -7.06 5.39 -2.94
C GLY A 158 -8.39 4.68 -2.65
N THR A 159 -8.68 3.55 -3.28
CA THR A 159 -9.94 2.81 -3.05
C THR A 159 -10.04 2.27 -1.62
N SER A 160 -8.92 1.80 -1.04
CA SER A 160 -8.91 1.40 0.37
C SER A 160 -9.08 2.58 1.33
N LEU A 161 -8.56 3.76 0.98
CA LEU A 161 -8.83 4.99 1.71
C LEU A 161 -10.31 5.38 1.63
N LEU A 162 -10.97 5.30 0.46
CA LEU A 162 -12.41 5.56 0.34
C LEU A 162 -13.22 4.68 1.28
N ARG A 163 -12.93 3.37 1.27
CA ARG A 163 -13.55 2.39 2.17
C ARG A 163 -13.28 2.74 3.64
N ALA A 164 -12.06 3.17 3.98
CA ALA A 164 -11.69 3.56 5.33
C ALA A 164 -12.45 4.81 5.80
N LEU A 165 -12.46 5.88 5.00
CA LEU A 165 -13.18 7.13 5.25
C LEU A 165 -14.69 6.86 5.44
N ALA A 166 -15.26 5.97 4.63
CA ALA A 166 -16.66 5.57 4.74
C ALA A 166 -17.04 4.96 6.10
N SER A 167 -16.07 4.42 6.85
CA SER A 167 -16.28 3.80 8.15
C SER A 167 -16.26 4.75 9.36
N MET A 168 -15.94 6.03 9.15
CA MET A 168 -15.91 7.02 10.24
C MET A 168 -17.28 7.15 10.95
N PRO A 169 -17.29 7.37 12.27
CA PRO A 169 -18.53 7.48 13.03
C PRO A 169 -19.20 8.84 12.83
N ARG A 170 -20.52 8.83 12.56
CA ARG A 170 -21.44 9.99 12.49
C ARG A 170 -21.17 11.03 11.39
N ILE A 171 -19.93 11.47 11.21
CA ILE A 171 -19.51 12.51 10.26
C ILE A 171 -18.40 12.00 9.34
N LEU A 172 -18.36 12.54 8.12
CA LEU A 172 -17.35 12.24 7.11
C LEU A 172 -16.57 13.52 6.78
N PRO A 173 -15.48 13.81 7.52
CA PRO A 173 -14.59 14.93 7.21
C PRO A 173 -13.81 14.63 5.92
N LEU A 174 -14.09 15.37 4.86
CA LEU A 174 -13.48 15.16 3.54
C LEU A 174 -12.90 16.47 3.02
N THR A 175 -11.64 16.42 2.61
CA THR A 175 -11.04 17.44 1.76
C THR A 175 -11.31 17.07 0.31
N HIS A 176 -11.53 18.05 -0.56
CA HIS A 176 -11.82 17.79 -1.98
C HIS A 176 -13.09 16.94 -2.20
N ALA A 177 -14.09 17.07 -1.33
CA ALA A 177 -15.33 16.29 -1.39
C ALA A 177 -16.05 16.41 -2.75
N ASP A 178 -15.94 17.58 -3.39
CA ASP A 178 -16.59 17.90 -4.66
C ASP A 178 -15.74 17.55 -5.89
N SER A 179 -14.50 17.06 -5.71
CA SER A 179 -13.64 16.70 -6.84
C SER A 179 -14.24 15.54 -7.64
N PRO A 180 -14.25 15.61 -8.97
CA PRO A 180 -14.89 14.62 -9.82
C PRO A 180 -14.06 13.34 -9.90
N VAL A 181 -14.71 12.19 -9.84
CA VAL A 181 -14.08 10.87 -9.87
C VAL A 181 -14.92 9.93 -10.74
N GLN A 182 -14.29 9.40 -11.79
CA GLN A 182 -14.77 8.24 -12.53
C GLN A 182 -14.10 6.98 -11.99
N THR A 183 -14.76 5.85 -12.19
CA THR A 183 -14.31 4.57 -11.66
C THR A 183 -14.30 3.50 -12.72
N VAL A 184 -13.53 2.44 -12.48
CA VAL A 184 -13.54 1.24 -13.30
C VAL A 184 -13.42 0.01 -12.42
N ALA A 185 -14.20 -1.03 -12.71
CA ALA A 185 -14.05 -2.30 -12.02
C ALA A 185 -12.72 -2.96 -12.38
N ILE A 186 -11.99 -3.52 -11.41
CA ILE A 186 -10.74 -4.26 -11.68
C ILE A 186 -10.94 -5.40 -12.69
N GLY A 187 -12.11 -6.02 -12.68
CA GLY A 187 -12.46 -7.07 -13.64
C GLY A 187 -12.45 -6.58 -15.09
N ALA A 188 -12.85 -5.33 -15.35
CA ALA A 188 -12.83 -4.73 -16.68
C ALA A 188 -11.39 -4.41 -17.12
N VAL A 189 -10.53 -3.93 -16.21
CA VAL A 189 -9.10 -3.75 -16.50
C VAL A 189 -8.46 -5.07 -16.92
N ALA A 190 -8.71 -6.14 -16.17
CA ALA A 190 -8.17 -7.46 -16.49
C ALA A 190 -8.78 -8.06 -17.78
N GLN A 191 -10.04 -7.74 -18.10
CA GLN A 191 -10.65 -8.12 -19.38
C GLN A 191 -10.00 -7.40 -20.57
N MET A 192 -9.68 -6.11 -20.42
CA MET A 192 -8.98 -5.35 -21.47
C MET A 192 -7.58 -5.90 -21.74
N VAL A 193 -6.87 -6.38 -20.70
CA VAL A 193 -5.58 -7.06 -20.87
C VAL A 193 -5.75 -8.36 -21.67
N LEU A 194 -6.79 -9.15 -21.40
CA LEU A 194 -7.09 -10.35 -22.18
C LEU A 194 -7.38 -10.03 -23.66
N LEU A 195 -8.18 -9.00 -23.92
CA LEU A 195 -8.51 -8.56 -25.28
C LEU A 195 -7.28 -8.03 -26.05
N ALA A 196 -6.36 -7.37 -25.35
CA ALA A 196 -5.09 -6.95 -25.93
C ALA A 196 -4.21 -8.16 -26.29
N LEU A 197 -4.15 -9.17 -25.43
CA LEU A 197 -3.39 -10.40 -25.68
C LEU A 197 -3.98 -11.27 -26.80
N SER A 198 -5.30 -11.27 -26.96
CA SER A 198 -5.98 -11.99 -28.05
C SER A 198 -5.94 -11.25 -29.39
N GLY A 199 -5.36 -10.04 -29.45
CA GLY A 199 -5.32 -9.22 -30.65
C GLY A 199 -6.64 -8.53 -30.99
N SER A 200 -7.64 -8.58 -30.11
CA SER A 200 -8.93 -7.89 -30.30
C SER A 200 -8.80 -6.37 -30.14
N ILE A 201 -7.79 -5.91 -29.40
CA ILE A 201 -7.36 -4.51 -29.38
C ILE A 201 -6.15 -4.39 -30.32
N PRO A 202 -6.20 -3.55 -31.36
CA PRO A 202 -5.08 -3.36 -32.26
C PRO A 202 -3.81 -2.90 -31.52
N PRO A 203 -2.61 -3.38 -31.89
CA PRO A 203 -1.38 -2.82 -31.39
C PRO A 203 -1.30 -1.30 -31.65
N ARG A 204 -0.56 -0.61 -30.80
CA ARG A 204 -0.43 0.86 -30.73
C ARG A 204 -1.72 1.59 -30.33
N SER A 205 -2.59 0.92 -29.58
CA SER A 205 -3.78 1.54 -28.98
C SER A 205 -3.45 2.21 -27.64
N ASP A 206 -4.10 3.35 -27.37
CA ASP A 206 -4.10 4.06 -26.07
C ASP A 206 -5.56 4.26 -25.63
N VAL A 207 -5.98 3.53 -24.61
CA VAL A 207 -7.40 3.30 -24.26
C VAL A 207 -7.69 3.78 -22.84
N ASP A 208 -8.66 4.67 -22.72
CA ASP A 208 -9.16 5.15 -21.43
C ASP A 208 -10.18 4.16 -20.85
N LEU A 209 -10.03 3.80 -19.57
CA LEU A 209 -10.92 2.86 -18.87
C LEU A 209 -11.65 3.56 -17.72
N ALA A 210 -12.89 3.99 -17.99
CA ALA A 210 -13.76 4.64 -17.01
C ALA A 210 -15.23 4.40 -17.34
N ALA A 211 -16.04 4.12 -16.33
CA ALA A 211 -17.49 4.20 -16.48
C ALA A 211 -17.92 5.64 -16.81
N ASP A 212 -19.03 5.80 -17.54
CA ASP A 212 -19.60 7.11 -17.88
C ASP A 212 -19.97 7.94 -16.65
N GLU A 213 -20.39 7.24 -15.60
CA GLU A 213 -20.85 7.84 -14.36
C GLU A 213 -19.71 8.61 -13.69
N LYS A 214 -19.92 9.93 -13.56
CA LYS A 214 -19.04 10.83 -12.81
C LYS A 214 -19.62 11.02 -11.42
N HIS A 215 -18.86 10.62 -10.42
CA HIS A 215 -19.17 10.88 -9.01
C HIS A 215 -18.35 12.06 -8.51
N THR A 216 -18.76 12.65 -7.39
CA THR A 216 -17.82 13.39 -6.54
C THR A 216 -17.12 12.44 -5.57
N LEU A 217 -15.94 12.81 -5.06
CA LEU A 217 -15.27 12.05 -4.01
C LEU A 217 -16.22 11.74 -2.84
N GLY A 218 -17.00 12.75 -2.40
CA GLY A 218 -17.99 12.61 -1.33
C GLY A 218 -19.06 11.58 -1.63
N SER A 219 -19.63 11.61 -2.84
CA SER A 219 -20.64 10.63 -3.25
C SER A 219 -20.08 9.20 -3.32
N LEU A 220 -18.82 9.01 -3.75
CA LEU A 220 -18.17 7.68 -3.71
C LEU A 220 -17.93 7.18 -2.28
N VAL A 221 -17.57 8.06 -1.34
CA VAL A 221 -17.43 7.68 0.08
C VAL A 221 -18.78 7.25 0.64
N LEU A 222 -19.86 7.97 0.31
CA LEU A 222 -21.23 7.58 0.71
C LEU A 222 -21.66 6.25 0.09
N LEU A 223 -21.29 6.00 -1.17
CA LEU A 223 -21.58 4.74 -1.85
C LEU A 223 -20.84 3.56 -1.18
N HIS A 224 -19.57 3.74 -0.80
CA HIS A 224 -18.84 2.75 -0.01
C HIS A 224 -19.46 2.56 1.38
N ARG A 225 -19.95 3.64 1.99
CA ARG A 225 -20.61 3.58 3.30
C ARG A 225 -21.89 2.76 3.26
N GLN A 226 -22.71 2.97 2.24
CA GLN A 226 -23.90 2.15 1.98
C GLN A 226 -23.52 0.69 1.74
N TRP A 227 -22.50 0.44 0.91
CA TRP A 227 -21.99 -0.91 0.65
C TRP A 227 -21.51 -1.62 1.92
N LEU A 228 -20.89 -0.90 2.87
CA LEU A 228 -20.50 -1.40 4.19
C LEU A 228 -21.68 -1.64 5.16
N GLY A 229 -22.92 -1.36 4.74
CA GLY A 229 -24.11 -1.50 5.59
C GLY A 229 -24.21 -0.49 6.73
N LEU A 230 -23.53 0.67 6.60
CA LEU A 230 -23.54 1.71 7.62
C LEU A 230 -24.65 2.74 7.36
N PRO A 231 -25.29 3.29 8.41
CA PRO A 231 -26.31 4.32 8.25
C PRO A 231 -25.72 5.58 7.62
N THR A 232 -26.53 6.38 6.93
CA THR A 232 -26.09 7.63 6.29
C THR A 232 -25.34 8.55 7.26
N ALA A 233 -24.39 9.32 6.74
CA ALA A 233 -23.59 10.26 7.51
C ALA A 233 -23.42 11.57 6.75
N ARG A 234 -23.28 12.67 7.49
CA ARG A 234 -23.10 14.00 6.91
C ARG A 234 -21.65 14.18 6.49
N ILE A 235 -21.44 14.62 5.25
CA ILE A 235 -20.12 15.07 4.77
C ILE A 235 -19.86 16.47 5.33
N ILE A 236 -18.66 16.64 5.89
CA ILE A 236 -18.13 17.95 6.29
C ILE A 236 -16.96 18.25 5.38
N SER A 237 -17.14 19.18 4.45
CA SER A 237 -16.07 19.62 3.55
C SER A 237 -15.04 20.43 4.34
N LEU A 238 -13.83 19.90 4.45
CA LEU A 238 -12.71 20.54 5.11
C LEU A 238 -11.90 21.39 4.12
N PRO A 239 -11.49 22.62 4.48
CA PRO A 239 -10.55 23.39 3.70
C PRO A 239 -9.25 22.62 3.43
N PRO A 240 -8.69 22.65 2.21
CA PRO A 240 -7.45 21.92 1.88
C PRO A 240 -6.26 22.25 2.78
N ALA A 241 -6.23 23.46 3.37
CA ALA A 241 -5.19 23.86 4.31
C ALA A 241 -5.12 22.96 5.56
N ILE A 242 -6.26 22.43 6.03
CA ILE A 242 -6.33 21.51 7.18
C ILE A 242 -5.68 20.17 6.84
N ALA A 243 -5.65 19.78 5.56
CA ALA A 243 -5.02 18.55 5.10
C ALA A 243 -3.48 18.62 5.11
N ARG A 244 -2.89 19.82 5.12
CA ARG A 244 -1.43 20.00 4.94
C ARG A 244 -0.61 19.29 6.02
N PRO A 245 -0.90 19.43 7.33
CA PRO A 245 -0.15 18.70 8.37
C PRO A 245 -0.29 17.19 8.22
N VAL A 246 -1.48 16.71 7.85
CA VAL A 246 -1.74 15.28 7.61
C VAL A 246 -0.90 14.76 6.45
N SER A 247 -0.85 15.49 5.33
CA SER A 247 -0.02 15.11 4.18
C SER A 247 1.49 15.18 4.47
N TRP A 248 1.92 16.15 5.27
CA TRP A 248 3.32 16.27 5.69
C TRP A 248 3.74 15.11 6.59
N LEU A 249 2.91 14.74 7.57
CA LEU A 249 3.13 13.55 8.39
C LEU A 249 3.11 12.26 7.55
N ALA A 250 2.20 12.17 6.58
CA ALA A 250 2.12 11.03 5.67
C ALA A 250 3.38 10.92 4.79
N ASP A 251 3.95 12.04 4.34
CA ASP A 251 5.20 12.09 3.58
C ASP A 251 6.41 11.70 4.43
N LEU A 252 6.47 12.17 5.68
CA LEU A 252 7.48 11.74 6.64
C LEU A 252 7.40 10.24 6.92
N ALA A 253 6.19 9.71 7.12
CA ALA A 253 5.96 8.28 7.27
C ALA A 253 6.44 7.50 6.02
N GLY A 254 6.24 8.07 4.82
CA GLY A 254 6.79 7.56 3.55
C GLY A 254 8.31 7.44 3.53
N ARG A 255 9.02 8.41 4.11
CA ARG A 255 10.49 8.36 4.26
C ARG A 255 10.95 7.28 5.25
N LEU A 256 10.07 6.88 6.17
CA LEU A 256 10.30 5.75 7.09
C LEU A 256 9.80 4.40 6.52
N GLY A 257 9.32 4.40 5.28
CA GLY A 257 8.89 3.20 4.54
C GLY A 257 7.40 2.85 4.67
N TRP A 258 6.58 3.68 5.32
CA TRP A 258 5.14 3.47 5.45
C TRP A 258 4.37 4.05 4.25
N ARG A 259 3.45 3.27 3.68
CA ARG A 259 2.69 3.71 2.50
C ARG A 259 1.34 4.29 2.90
N SER A 260 1.31 5.61 3.13
CA SER A 260 0.05 6.33 3.34
C SER A 260 -0.58 6.78 2.02
N PRO A 261 -1.91 6.63 1.83
CA PRO A 261 -2.63 7.19 0.69
C PRO A 261 -2.92 8.69 0.85
N LEU A 262 -2.66 9.27 2.03
CA LEU A 262 -2.89 10.69 2.34
C LEU A 262 -1.66 11.58 2.06
N ARG A 263 -0.70 11.06 1.28
CA ARG A 263 0.51 11.79 0.92
C ARG A 263 0.22 12.93 -0.06
N SER A 264 1.12 13.92 -0.09
CA SER A 264 0.92 15.16 -0.87
C SER A 264 0.63 14.91 -2.35
N THR A 265 1.32 13.97 -2.99
CA THR A 265 1.06 13.64 -4.41
C THR A 265 -0.37 13.13 -4.64
N ALA A 266 -0.88 12.25 -3.78
CA ALA A 266 -2.24 11.73 -3.91
C ALA A 266 -3.30 12.81 -3.67
N MET A 267 -3.06 13.69 -2.68
CA MET A 267 -3.93 14.83 -2.39
C MET A 267 -4.01 15.81 -3.57
N GLN A 268 -2.88 16.13 -4.19
CA GLN A 268 -2.84 17.02 -5.36
C GLN A 268 -3.51 16.39 -6.58
N VAL A 269 -3.26 15.11 -6.87
CA VAL A 269 -3.97 14.40 -7.96
C VAL A 269 -5.48 14.39 -7.71
N MET A 270 -5.92 14.16 -6.46
CA MET A 270 -7.34 14.18 -6.12
C MET A 270 -7.95 15.58 -6.23
N SER A 271 -7.18 16.65 -5.97
CA SER A 271 -7.67 18.03 -6.08
C SER A 271 -8.18 18.37 -7.49
N GLU A 272 -7.59 17.79 -8.53
CA GLU A 272 -8.03 17.90 -9.93
C GLU A 272 -9.10 16.87 -10.34
N GLY A 273 -9.37 15.90 -9.48
CA GLY A 273 -10.23 14.77 -9.78
C GLY A 273 -9.57 13.66 -10.59
N VAL A 274 -10.21 12.50 -10.61
CA VAL A 274 -9.76 11.31 -11.34
C VAL A 274 -10.75 11.03 -12.46
N ILE A 275 -10.59 11.72 -13.57
CA ILE A 275 -11.40 11.61 -14.78
C ILE A 275 -10.54 11.13 -15.95
N THR A 276 -11.16 10.54 -16.96
CA THR A 276 -10.49 10.18 -18.22
C THR A 276 -10.70 11.26 -19.29
N SER A 277 -9.83 11.26 -20.30
CA SER A 277 -9.94 12.09 -21.49
C SER A 277 -10.73 11.38 -22.60
N ALA A 278 -11.14 12.10 -23.64
CA ALA A 278 -11.85 11.52 -24.79
C ALA A 278 -10.88 10.86 -25.80
N ARG A 279 -10.06 9.88 -25.35
CA ARG A 279 -9.29 9.01 -26.26
C ARG A 279 -10.21 7.91 -26.83
N THR A 280 -9.67 6.73 -27.08
CA THR A 280 -10.48 5.54 -27.39
C THR A 280 -11.09 5.02 -26.10
N ASP A 281 -12.41 4.87 -26.07
CA ASP A 281 -13.13 4.30 -24.94
C ASP A 281 -13.10 2.77 -24.98
N ALA A 282 -12.86 2.13 -23.84
CA ALA A 282 -12.88 0.67 -23.72
C ALA A 282 -14.15 -0.01 -24.27
N ARG A 283 -15.29 0.69 -24.24
CA ARG A 283 -16.57 0.19 -24.78
C ARG A 283 -16.53 -0.08 -26.28
N HIS A 284 -15.63 0.58 -27.01
CA HIS A 284 -15.39 0.29 -28.42
C HIS A 284 -15.02 -1.18 -28.65
N TYR A 285 -14.40 -1.83 -27.66
CA TYR A 285 -14.00 -3.24 -27.71
C TYR A 285 -15.01 -4.18 -27.03
N GLY A 286 -16.25 -3.72 -26.80
CA GLY A 286 -17.33 -4.54 -26.25
C GLY A 286 -17.22 -4.85 -24.74
N VAL A 287 -16.34 -4.16 -24.01
CA VAL A 287 -16.21 -4.33 -22.55
C VAL A 287 -17.30 -3.56 -21.82
N LEU A 288 -18.05 -4.27 -20.97
CA LEU A 288 -19.03 -3.66 -20.09
C LEU A 288 -18.33 -2.95 -18.92
N LEU A 289 -18.34 -1.61 -18.95
CA LEU A 289 -17.85 -0.77 -17.85
C LEU A 289 -18.95 -0.57 -16.82
N LYS A 290 -18.93 -1.37 -15.75
CA LYS A 290 -19.87 -1.28 -14.64
C LYS A 290 -19.74 0.08 -13.93
N THR A 291 -20.87 0.64 -13.52
CA THR A 291 -20.94 1.79 -12.60
C THR A 291 -20.25 1.48 -11.27
N ALA A 292 -19.96 2.50 -10.47
CA ALA A 292 -19.38 2.30 -9.14
C ALA A 292 -20.34 1.45 -8.28
N HIS A 293 -21.64 1.72 -8.35
CA HIS A 293 -22.67 1.01 -7.61
C HIS A 293 -22.75 -0.47 -8.02
N GLN A 294 -22.83 -0.77 -9.32
CA GLN A 294 -22.84 -2.14 -9.82
C GLN A 294 -21.56 -2.90 -9.47
N THR A 295 -20.41 -2.21 -9.46
CA THR A 295 -19.12 -2.81 -9.09
C THR A 295 -19.13 -3.27 -7.64
N LEU A 296 -19.62 -2.43 -6.72
CA LEU A 296 -19.74 -2.77 -5.31
C LEU A 296 -20.80 -3.85 -5.05
N GLN A 297 -21.96 -3.78 -5.72
CA GLN A 297 -23.02 -4.79 -5.59
C GLN A 297 -22.60 -6.17 -6.08
N ALA A 298 -21.74 -6.26 -7.10
CA ALA A 298 -21.21 -7.53 -7.59
C ALA A 298 -20.28 -8.24 -6.59
N SER A 299 -19.93 -7.59 -5.48
CA SER A 299 -19.13 -8.15 -4.40
C SER A 299 -19.60 -7.58 -3.07
N PRO A 300 -20.71 -8.11 -2.50
CA PRO A 300 -21.27 -7.62 -1.24
C PRO A 300 -20.22 -7.59 -0.13
N SER A 301 -20.28 -6.55 0.71
CA SER A 301 -19.35 -6.41 1.83
C SER A 301 -19.63 -7.46 2.90
N GLY A 302 -18.59 -7.82 3.64
CA GLY A 302 -18.71 -8.62 4.85
C GLY A 302 -18.08 -7.95 6.07
N VAL A 303 -18.12 -8.64 7.22
CA VAL A 303 -17.52 -8.16 8.47
C VAL A 303 -16.02 -7.83 8.31
N GLN A 304 -15.30 -8.62 7.50
CA GLN A 304 -13.90 -8.37 7.18
C GLN A 304 -13.65 -7.01 6.51
N ASP A 305 -14.57 -6.55 5.65
CA ASP A 305 -14.45 -5.28 4.94
C ASP A 305 -14.63 -4.11 5.90
N LEU A 306 -15.56 -4.25 6.87
CA LEU A 306 -15.80 -3.25 7.90
C LEU A 306 -14.63 -3.17 8.90
N TRP A 307 -14.10 -4.33 9.32
CA TRP A 307 -12.93 -4.39 10.20
C TRP A 307 -11.71 -3.76 9.52
N PHE A 308 -11.45 -4.13 8.26
CA PHE A 308 -10.38 -3.53 7.48
C PHE A 308 -10.55 -2.01 7.41
N ALA A 309 -11.75 -1.51 7.06
CA ALA A 309 -12.02 -0.09 6.93
C ALA A 309 -11.69 0.70 8.21
N ARG A 310 -12.11 0.18 9.38
CA ARG A 310 -11.88 0.82 10.68
C ARG A 310 -10.42 0.76 11.10
N LEU A 311 -9.81 -0.43 10.99
CA LEU A 311 -8.41 -0.65 11.36
C LEU A 311 -7.46 0.14 10.46
N TYR A 312 -7.84 0.39 9.20
CA TYR A 312 -7.05 1.21 8.28
C TYR A 312 -6.75 2.60 8.84
N LEU A 313 -7.75 3.27 9.45
CA LEU A 313 -7.59 4.59 10.07
C LEU A 313 -6.90 4.50 11.45
N LEU A 314 -7.12 3.41 12.19
CA LEU A 314 -6.53 3.23 13.52
C LEU A 314 -5.05 2.81 13.49
N LYS A 315 -4.59 2.18 12.40
CA LYS A 315 -3.22 1.64 12.30
C LYS A 315 -2.12 2.66 12.62
N PRO A 316 -2.11 3.90 12.07
CA PRO A 316 -1.14 4.92 12.45
C PRO A 316 -1.20 5.27 13.94
N ALA A 317 -2.40 5.41 14.51
CA ALA A 317 -2.57 5.72 15.93
C ALA A 317 -2.06 4.58 16.83
N ILE A 318 -2.29 3.33 16.45
CA ILE A 318 -1.77 2.14 17.13
C ILE A 318 -0.23 2.16 17.16
N ILE A 319 0.42 2.38 16.01
CA ILE A 319 1.89 2.40 15.90
C ILE A 319 2.48 3.58 16.69
N LEU A 320 1.89 4.77 16.60
CA LEU A 320 2.36 5.95 17.34
C LEU A 320 2.16 5.81 18.84
N CYS A 321 1.01 5.28 19.28
CA CYS A 321 0.74 5.02 20.70
C CYS A 321 1.72 3.97 21.26
N LEU A 322 1.97 2.89 20.52
CA LEU A 322 2.95 1.88 20.90
C LEU A 322 4.36 2.46 20.97
N SER A 323 4.79 3.21 19.96
CA SER A 323 6.08 3.90 19.97
C SER A 323 6.23 4.83 21.16
N LEU A 324 5.24 5.68 21.42
CA LEU A 324 5.23 6.62 22.54
C LEU A 324 5.29 5.90 23.89
N PHE A 325 4.51 4.83 24.06
CA PHE A 325 4.53 4.01 25.26
C PHE A 325 5.94 3.48 25.56
N TRP A 326 6.61 2.90 24.57
CA TRP A 326 7.97 2.37 24.71
C TRP A 326 9.03 3.45 24.94
N LEU A 327 8.92 4.59 24.24
CA LEU A 327 9.80 5.73 24.46
C LEU A 327 9.69 6.28 25.88
N LEU A 328 8.46 6.43 26.39
CA LEU A 328 8.22 6.93 27.75
C LEU A 328 8.64 5.90 28.81
N SER A 329 8.40 4.61 28.57
CA SER A 329 8.85 3.51 29.44
C SER A 329 10.36 3.55 29.68
N GLY A 330 11.15 3.80 28.63
CA GLY A 330 12.60 3.95 28.77
C GLY A 330 13.07 5.32 29.27
N LEU A 331 12.36 6.41 28.95
CA LEU A 331 12.78 7.76 29.31
C LEU A 331 12.50 8.10 30.79
N ILE A 332 11.34 7.71 31.32
CA ILE A 332 10.89 8.10 32.66
C ILE A 332 11.87 7.66 33.76
N PRO A 333 12.35 6.39 33.79
CA PRO A 333 13.27 5.94 34.84
C PRO A 333 14.61 6.69 34.86
N LEU A 334 15.00 7.33 33.76
CA LEU A 334 16.26 8.08 33.68
C LEU A 334 16.20 9.41 34.45
N PHE A 335 15.02 9.94 34.76
CA PHE A 335 14.88 11.14 35.58
C PHE A 335 15.13 10.89 37.08
N ASP A 336 14.97 9.64 37.55
CA ASP A 336 15.22 9.24 38.94
C ASP A 336 15.81 7.82 38.96
N LEU A 337 17.02 7.72 38.42
CA LEU A 337 17.73 6.46 38.27
C LEU A 337 17.97 5.71 39.60
N PRO A 338 18.31 6.38 40.73
CA PRO A 338 18.45 5.70 42.02
C PRO A 338 17.15 5.03 42.47
N ARG A 339 16.00 5.69 42.30
CA ARG A 339 14.70 5.09 42.63
C ARG A 339 14.35 3.92 41.72
N ALA A 340 14.57 4.07 40.41
CA ALA A 340 14.27 3.03 39.43
C ALA A 340 15.11 1.77 39.64
N SER A 341 16.42 1.93 39.86
CA SER A 341 17.34 0.81 40.14
C SER A 341 17.14 0.20 41.54
N GLY A 342 16.46 0.92 42.44
CA GLY A 342 16.14 0.47 43.79
C GLY A 342 15.43 -0.87 43.85
N HIS A 343 14.57 -1.17 42.87
CA HIS A 343 13.86 -2.46 42.74
C HIS A 343 14.81 -3.67 42.59
N PHE A 344 16.03 -3.46 42.09
CA PHE A 344 17.03 -4.53 41.89
C PHE A 344 18.01 -4.67 43.06
N LEU A 345 18.17 -3.65 43.92
CA LEU A 345 19.14 -3.65 45.02
C LEU A 345 19.02 -4.83 46.00
N PRO A 346 17.82 -5.39 46.29
CA PRO A 346 17.72 -6.59 47.12
C PRO A 346 18.38 -7.83 46.50
N PHE A 347 18.63 -7.83 45.19
CA PHE A 347 19.04 -9.01 44.43
C PHE A 347 20.44 -8.88 43.81
N MET A 348 20.96 -7.66 43.67
CA MET A 348 22.26 -7.42 43.04
C MET A 348 22.95 -6.14 43.55
N PRO A 349 24.29 -6.02 43.38
CA PRO A 349 25.02 -4.82 43.77
C PRO A 349 24.55 -3.57 43.01
N SER A 350 24.71 -2.40 43.63
CA SER A 350 24.27 -1.11 43.09
C SER A 350 24.73 -0.84 41.65
N ILE A 351 26.00 -1.13 41.33
CA ILE A 351 26.52 -0.94 39.98
C ILE A 351 25.74 -1.81 38.97
N ALA A 352 25.50 -3.08 39.29
CA ALA A 352 24.75 -3.99 38.43
C ALA A 352 23.29 -3.53 38.27
N ALA A 353 22.64 -3.10 39.37
CA ALA A 353 21.27 -2.56 39.37
C ALA A 353 21.12 -1.31 38.49
N ILE A 354 22.08 -0.39 38.56
CA ILE A 354 22.11 0.80 37.72
C ILE A 354 22.36 0.41 36.25
N THR A 355 23.33 -0.46 35.99
CA THR A 355 23.66 -0.90 34.62
C THR A 355 22.47 -1.59 33.96
N ILE A 356 21.79 -2.53 34.63
CA ILE A 356 20.64 -3.20 34.05
C ILE A 356 19.49 -2.23 33.79
N THR A 357 19.23 -1.30 34.72
CA THR A 357 18.19 -0.27 34.57
C THR A 357 18.46 0.61 33.35
N VAL A 358 19.68 1.12 33.20
CA VAL A 358 20.07 1.95 32.03
C VAL A 358 19.97 1.13 30.74
N ALA A 359 20.45 -0.11 30.74
CA ALA A 359 20.38 -0.99 29.58
C ALA A 359 18.93 -1.25 29.15
N THR A 360 18.02 -1.49 30.09
CA THR A 360 16.58 -1.65 29.82
C THR A 360 15.96 -0.36 29.26
N CYS A 361 16.30 0.81 29.81
CA CYS A 361 15.82 2.08 29.30
C CYS A 361 16.24 2.33 27.84
N VAL A 362 17.51 2.07 27.52
CA VAL A 362 18.04 2.21 26.15
C VAL A 362 17.36 1.23 25.20
N LEU A 363 17.16 -0.02 25.63
CA LEU A 363 16.44 -1.02 24.84
C LEU A 363 15.01 -0.58 24.54
N ASP A 364 14.29 -0.07 25.55
CA ASP A 364 12.91 0.37 25.40
C ASP A 364 12.80 1.51 24.38
N MET A 365 13.66 2.52 24.51
CA MET A 365 13.71 3.65 23.58
C MET A 365 14.10 3.20 22.16
N ALA A 366 15.07 2.29 22.03
CA ALA A 366 15.48 1.75 20.74
C ALA A 366 14.33 1.00 20.05
N LEU A 367 13.57 0.19 20.78
CA LEU A 367 12.38 -0.50 20.26
C LEU A 367 11.28 0.51 19.88
N GLY A 368 11.04 1.51 20.73
CA GLY A 368 10.09 2.59 20.48
C GLY A 368 10.40 3.39 19.20
N LEU A 369 11.67 3.62 18.88
CA LEU A 369 12.09 4.23 17.60
C LEU A 369 12.02 3.24 16.44
N ALA A 370 12.48 2.00 16.64
CA ALA A 370 12.53 0.97 15.60
C ALA A 370 11.14 0.63 15.05
N VAL A 371 10.08 0.68 15.87
CA VAL A 371 8.71 0.42 15.39
C VAL A 371 8.21 1.48 14.40
N LEU A 372 8.75 2.71 14.44
CA LEU A 372 8.42 3.77 13.49
C LEU A 372 9.06 3.56 12.12
N VAL A 373 10.05 2.67 11.99
CA VAL A 373 10.76 2.39 10.74
C VAL A 373 10.24 1.07 10.15
N ARG A 374 9.54 1.14 9.02
CA ARG A 374 8.75 0.01 8.48
C ARG A 374 9.52 -1.31 8.28
N PRO A 375 10.79 -1.31 7.81
CA PRO A 375 11.60 -2.53 7.73
C PRO A 375 11.88 -3.19 9.09
N PHE A 376 12.00 -2.41 10.16
CA PHE A 376 12.31 -2.91 11.50
C PHE A 376 11.06 -3.21 12.33
N ALA A 377 9.91 -2.61 12.01
CA ALA A 377 8.70 -2.66 12.80
C ALA A 377 8.27 -4.07 13.24
N ARG A 378 8.31 -5.08 12.35
CA ARG A 378 7.95 -6.46 12.70
C ARG A 378 8.89 -7.02 13.78
N ARG A 379 10.20 -6.85 13.59
CA ARG A 379 11.22 -7.34 14.53
C ARG A 379 11.13 -6.58 15.86
N ALA A 380 10.97 -5.26 15.80
CA ALA A 380 10.77 -4.43 16.98
C ALA A 380 9.57 -4.92 17.80
N MET A 381 8.39 -5.14 17.19
CA MET A 381 7.22 -5.62 17.92
C MET A 381 7.37 -7.04 18.48
N LEU A 382 8.06 -7.94 17.78
CA LEU A 382 8.37 -9.27 18.34
C LEU A 382 9.33 -9.17 19.54
N SER A 383 10.34 -8.30 19.46
CA SER A 383 11.23 -8.00 20.58
C SER A 383 10.49 -7.33 21.74
N MET A 384 9.55 -6.42 21.45
CA MET A 384 8.70 -5.78 22.45
C MET A 384 7.91 -6.83 23.25
N LEU A 385 7.32 -7.82 22.58
CA LEU A 385 6.63 -8.94 23.25
C LEU A 385 7.58 -9.75 24.13
N LEU A 386 8.77 -10.08 23.62
CA LEU A 386 9.77 -10.86 24.37
C LEU A 386 10.25 -10.11 25.61
N VAL A 387 10.63 -8.84 25.47
CA VAL A 387 11.08 -7.98 26.57
C VAL A 387 9.96 -7.79 27.60
N THR A 388 8.73 -7.57 27.13
CA THR A 388 7.57 -7.45 28.02
C THR A 388 7.32 -8.73 28.81
N ALA A 389 7.43 -9.90 28.17
CA ALA A 389 7.30 -11.18 28.86
C ALA A 389 8.41 -11.36 29.92
N ALA A 390 9.64 -10.96 29.61
CA ALA A 390 10.76 -10.99 30.55
C ALA A 390 10.53 -10.04 31.74
N TYR A 391 10.02 -8.83 31.53
CA TYR A 391 9.66 -7.90 32.59
C TYR A 391 8.54 -8.44 33.47
N LEU A 392 7.52 -9.04 32.87
CA LEU A 392 6.41 -9.61 33.63
C LEU A 392 6.86 -10.80 34.48
N ALA A 393 7.69 -11.69 33.92
CA ALA A 393 8.27 -12.81 34.65
C ALA A 393 9.21 -12.33 35.78
N GLY A 394 10.11 -11.40 35.48
CA GLY A 394 11.03 -10.80 36.45
C GLY A 394 10.28 -10.09 37.58
N GLY A 395 9.33 -9.22 37.26
CA GLY A 395 8.49 -8.52 38.24
C GLY A 395 7.67 -9.49 39.09
N THR A 396 7.16 -10.58 38.52
CA THR A 396 6.41 -11.60 39.29
C THR A 396 7.29 -12.36 40.29
N VAL A 397 8.55 -12.64 39.93
CA VAL A 397 9.49 -13.37 40.81
C VAL A 397 10.10 -12.44 41.86
N LEU A 398 10.54 -11.25 41.45
CA LEU A 398 11.28 -10.31 42.29
C LEU A 398 10.35 -9.45 43.17
N GLU A 399 9.20 -9.02 42.64
CA GLU A 399 8.24 -8.16 43.35
C GLU A 399 6.78 -8.59 43.11
N PRO A 400 6.37 -9.79 43.58
CA PRO A 400 5.01 -10.31 43.34
C PRO A 400 3.89 -9.39 43.85
N GLY A 401 4.17 -8.54 44.83
CA GLY A 401 3.23 -7.53 45.36
C GLY A 401 2.75 -6.54 44.30
N LEU A 402 3.51 -6.29 43.23
CA LEU A 402 3.13 -5.38 42.14
C LEU A 402 1.89 -5.82 41.36
N TRP A 403 1.46 -7.09 41.50
CA TRP A 403 0.17 -7.56 40.97
C TRP A 403 -1.03 -7.01 41.73
N LEU A 404 -0.88 -6.81 43.05
CA LEU A 404 -1.93 -6.35 43.96
C LEU A 404 -1.78 -4.87 44.31
N ASP A 405 -0.73 -4.21 43.83
CA ASP A 405 -0.53 -2.78 44.02
C ASP A 405 -1.76 -1.99 43.50
N PRO A 406 -2.26 -0.98 44.24
CA PRO A 406 -3.45 -0.22 43.86
C PRO A 406 -3.36 0.49 42.50
N LEU A 407 -2.14 0.81 42.05
CA LEU A 407 -1.89 1.42 40.75
C LEU A 407 -1.77 0.37 39.64
N GLY A 408 -1.73 -0.92 39.98
CA GLY A 408 -1.75 -2.07 39.06
C GLY A 408 -0.69 -2.04 37.96
N PRO A 409 0.60 -1.78 38.27
CA PRO A 409 1.65 -1.64 37.27
C PRO A 409 1.80 -2.88 36.39
N LEU A 410 1.81 -4.10 36.94
CA LEU A 410 1.92 -5.33 36.15
C LEU A 410 0.63 -5.65 35.37
N VAL A 411 -0.54 -5.35 35.93
CA VAL A 411 -1.83 -5.55 35.24
C VAL A 411 -1.92 -4.68 33.97
N LYS A 412 -1.42 -3.45 34.04
CA LYS A 412 -1.41 -2.50 32.90
C LYS A 412 -0.44 -2.89 31.78
N VAL A 413 0.42 -3.88 31.98
CA VAL A 413 1.27 -4.45 30.93
C VAL A 413 0.46 -5.33 29.96
N LEU A 414 -0.58 -6.02 30.42
CA LEU A 414 -1.36 -6.93 29.57
C LEU A 414 -2.01 -6.22 28.36
N PRO A 415 -2.61 -5.02 28.50
CA PRO A 415 -3.06 -4.24 27.35
C PRO A 415 -1.96 -3.86 26.35
N SER A 416 -0.71 -3.62 26.78
CA SER A 416 0.38 -3.28 25.86
C SER A 416 0.82 -4.48 25.01
N ILE A 417 0.78 -5.69 25.57
CA ILE A 417 0.95 -6.95 24.85
C ILE A 417 -0.13 -7.07 23.76
N LEU A 418 -1.40 -6.87 24.11
CA LEU A 418 -2.50 -6.94 23.15
C LEU A 418 -2.39 -5.86 22.06
N LEU A 419 -2.02 -4.63 22.42
CA LEU A 419 -1.78 -3.56 21.45
C LEU A 419 -0.67 -3.94 20.45
N THR A 420 0.41 -4.54 20.95
CA THR A 420 1.52 -5.02 20.12
C THR A 420 1.09 -6.16 19.19
N LEU A 421 0.28 -7.08 19.67
CA LEU A 421 -0.30 -8.17 18.86
C LEU A 421 -1.24 -7.64 17.78
N VAL A 422 -2.09 -6.65 18.09
CA VAL A 422 -2.96 -5.99 17.11
C VAL A 422 -2.12 -5.24 16.06
N ALA A 423 -1.06 -4.54 16.49
CA ALA A 423 -0.13 -3.86 15.60
C ALA A 423 0.57 -4.85 14.64
N LEU A 424 1.00 -6.01 15.14
CA LEU A 424 1.57 -7.10 14.33
C LEU A 424 0.55 -7.68 13.36
N ALA A 425 -0.67 -7.96 13.81
CA ALA A 425 -1.74 -8.53 12.99
C ALA A 425 -2.15 -7.61 11.84
N THR A 426 -2.03 -6.30 12.03
CA THR A 426 -2.39 -5.27 11.03
C THR A 426 -1.19 -4.71 10.26
N LEU A 427 0.03 -5.21 10.51
CA LEU A 427 1.27 -4.66 9.96
C LEU A 427 1.35 -4.80 8.43
N ASP A 428 0.88 -5.91 7.89
CA ASP A 428 0.97 -6.21 6.47
C ASP A 428 0.13 -5.23 5.63
N GLU A 429 0.65 -4.87 4.44
CA GLU A 429 0.01 -3.93 3.52
C GLU A 429 -0.55 -4.64 2.26
N ARG A 430 -0.22 -5.93 2.06
CA ARG A 430 -0.50 -6.72 0.84
C ARG A 430 -0.76 -8.20 1.14
#